data_AF-A0A6I9Y768-F1
#
_entry.id   AF-A0A6I9Y768-F1
#
_cell.length_a   1.000
_cell.length_b   1.000
_cell.length_c   1.000
_cell.angle_alpha   90.00
_cell.angle_beta   90.00
_cell.angle_gamma   90.00
#
_symmetry.space_group_name_H-M   'P 1'
#
loop_
_entity.id
_entity.type
_entity.pdbx_description
1 polymer ?
#
loop_
_entity_poly.entity_id
_entity_poly.type
_entity_poly.pdbx_seq_one_letter_code
_entity_poly.pdbx_strand_id
1 'polypeptide(L)'
;MEGYEECRDGQATFTCICKPGWQGGKCEEDINECDDPIKKNGGCDQICVNFLGSYRCYCEDGYYIEPNKMGCSDRNECTLYQNICGTAQCKNTPGKYICECETGFIYNSTTKKCEDIDECAENTCSQICVNSPGSFTCYCDGKKGFKLSKDMTTCETIPDCLPLNLERNYELLYLAEQFIGIPVLYLRFRLPEITRFSAEFDFRTYDKEGVILYAETINSTSWFLLALREGKIEIQFKNELGTKVTSGGKTINDGLWHMISVEELEHSISVKIAKEAVMNINSPRPLFRLSNGFLDTKVYIAGLPRRMDNNIIKTINPRLDGCIRGWNLLNQGTSGVKDFIQEKQSKHCLINVGKGSYYPGTGMAKFHISYNNISSNTDDWLINVAMAIRPSTGTGVIFALVSGETVPLALSIVDSNLTNVQEIIVSIQNVIVAHLESRSLCTSKRVQVRLKISRQQLELTADSHSAITYSGHHLSVLEEAINESVDTYLGGIPDVPVEATPVTVFYNGCMEVKINDRELDLDEAISKQNDIRSHSCPLLLHPRPEVMDYPSDF
;
A
#
# COMPACT_ATOMS: atom_id res chain seq x y z
N MET A 1 38.64 -81.71 -14.17
CA MET A 1 37.64 -82.75 -13.81
C MET A 1 37.27 -83.43 -15.10
N GLU A 2 37.17 -84.76 -15.11
CA GLU A 2 36.78 -85.51 -16.31
C GLU A 2 35.26 -85.45 -16.49
N GLY A 3 34.81 -84.90 -17.63
CA GLY A 3 33.40 -84.64 -17.97
C GLY A 3 32.60 -85.86 -18.41
N TYR A 4 33.25 -87.03 -18.56
CA TYR A 4 32.59 -88.28 -18.93
C TYR A 4 32.10 -89.05 -17.69
N GLU A 5 31.00 -89.78 -17.85
CA GLU A 5 30.42 -90.69 -16.84
C GLU A 5 30.89 -92.13 -17.08
N GLU A 6 30.81 -92.60 -18.33
CA GLU A 6 31.31 -93.91 -18.76
C GLU A 6 31.76 -93.83 -20.22
N CYS A 7 32.96 -94.32 -20.56
CA CYS A 7 33.43 -94.45 -21.94
C CYS A 7 33.57 -95.92 -22.29
N ARG A 8 32.91 -96.36 -23.38
CA ARG A 8 32.98 -97.74 -23.85
C ARG A 8 33.78 -97.81 -25.15
N ASP A 9 34.77 -98.68 -25.18
CA ASP A 9 35.58 -98.95 -26.37
C ASP A 9 34.84 -99.88 -27.33
N GLY A 10 34.63 -99.43 -28.57
CA GLY A 10 34.22 -100.23 -29.72
C GLY A 10 35.39 -100.52 -30.65
N GLN A 11 35.23 -101.46 -31.58
CA GLN A 11 36.26 -101.78 -32.58
C GLN A 11 36.53 -100.57 -33.50
N ALA A 12 37.56 -99.80 -33.14
CA ALA A 12 38.11 -98.60 -33.80
C ALA A 12 37.40 -97.25 -33.56
N THR A 13 36.36 -97.17 -32.72
CA THR A 13 35.81 -95.91 -32.17
C THR A 13 35.35 -96.13 -30.72
N PHE A 14 35.57 -95.14 -29.83
CA PHE A 14 35.06 -95.17 -28.46
C PHE A 14 33.90 -94.17 -28.34
N THR A 15 32.89 -94.51 -27.54
CA THR A 15 31.73 -93.63 -27.30
C THR A 15 31.66 -93.33 -25.81
N CYS A 16 31.74 -92.05 -25.46
CA CYS A 16 31.60 -91.59 -24.09
C CYS A 16 30.17 -91.11 -23.81
N ILE A 17 29.62 -91.51 -22.67
CA ILE A 17 28.42 -90.94 -22.09
C ILE A 17 28.87 -89.77 -21.21
N CYS A 18 28.40 -88.56 -21.55
CA CYS A 18 28.78 -87.35 -20.86
C CYS A 18 27.97 -87.12 -19.60
N LYS A 19 28.62 -86.61 -18.56
CA LYS A 19 27.91 -86.07 -17.40
C LYS A 19 27.04 -84.88 -17.85
N PRO A 20 25.93 -84.58 -17.14
CA PRO A 20 25.17 -83.36 -17.39
C PRO A 20 26.09 -82.12 -17.44
N GLY A 21 25.91 -81.26 -18.43
CA GLY A 21 26.73 -80.06 -18.66
C GLY A 21 27.95 -80.26 -19.59
N TRP A 22 28.17 -81.45 -20.14
CA TRP A 22 29.31 -81.75 -21.03
C TRP A 22 28.87 -82.30 -22.39
N GLN A 23 29.63 -81.96 -23.44
CA GLN A 23 29.43 -82.41 -24.81
C GLN A 23 30.77 -82.73 -25.51
N GLY A 24 30.71 -83.18 -26.76
CA GLY A 24 31.87 -83.63 -27.53
C GLY A 24 32.08 -85.14 -27.50
N GLY A 25 32.92 -85.66 -28.38
CA GLY A 25 33.13 -87.11 -28.55
C GLY A 25 33.80 -87.80 -27.35
N LYS A 26 34.53 -87.04 -26.51
CA LYS A 26 35.15 -87.45 -25.25
C LYS A 26 34.57 -86.75 -24.03
N CYS A 27 33.47 -85.99 -24.19
CA CYS A 27 32.95 -85.11 -23.14
C CYS A 27 33.99 -84.08 -22.67
N GLU A 28 34.79 -83.59 -23.61
CA GLU A 28 35.88 -82.64 -23.37
C GLU A 28 35.44 -81.17 -23.48
N GLU A 29 34.25 -80.94 -24.04
CA GLU A 29 33.68 -79.60 -24.21
C GLU A 29 32.61 -79.34 -23.17
N ASP A 30 32.68 -78.18 -22.55
CA ASP A 30 31.68 -77.67 -21.63
C ASP A 30 30.46 -77.15 -22.42
N ILE A 31 29.25 -77.45 -21.96
CA ILE A 31 28.04 -76.86 -22.53
C ILE A 31 27.88 -75.48 -21.89
N ASN A 32 27.98 -74.41 -22.68
CA ASN A 32 27.67 -73.08 -22.17
C ASN A 32 26.15 -72.91 -22.06
N GLU A 33 25.57 -73.20 -20.90
CA GLU A 33 24.12 -73.10 -20.71
C GLU A 33 23.62 -71.64 -20.76
N CYS A 34 24.50 -70.65 -20.60
CA CYS A 34 24.14 -69.23 -20.72
C CYS A 34 23.88 -68.80 -22.18
N ASP A 35 24.51 -69.49 -23.14
CA ASP A 35 24.36 -69.25 -24.58
C ASP A 35 23.37 -70.24 -25.24
N ASP A 36 22.54 -70.92 -24.45
CA ASP A 36 21.56 -71.90 -24.95
C ASP A 36 20.48 -71.21 -25.83
N PRO A 37 20.26 -71.68 -27.08
CA PRO A 37 19.32 -71.06 -28.01
C PRO A 37 17.84 -71.27 -27.65
N ILE A 38 17.52 -72.23 -26.79
CA ILE A 38 16.18 -72.56 -26.31
C ILE A 38 15.91 -71.87 -24.96
N LYS A 39 16.90 -71.91 -24.05
CA LYS A 39 16.85 -71.25 -22.74
C LYS A 39 17.78 -70.04 -22.71
N LYS A 40 17.29 -68.91 -23.21
CA LYS A 40 18.04 -67.65 -23.20
C LYS A 40 18.58 -67.34 -21.78
N ASN A 41 19.87 -67.02 -21.68
CA ASN A 41 20.55 -66.72 -20.41
C ASN A 41 20.51 -67.87 -19.39
N GLY A 42 20.48 -69.14 -19.83
CA GLY A 42 20.40 -70.32 -18.95
C GLY A 42 19.11 -70.41 -18.12
N GLY A 43 18.10 -69.59 -18.42
CA GLY A 43 16.91 -69.42 -17.60
C GLY A 43 17.10 -68.54 -16.35
N CYS A 44 18.23 -67.81 -16.25
CA CYS A 44 18.47 -66.83 -15.20
C CYS A 44 17.73 -65.51 -15.48
N ASP A 45 17.14 -64.90 -14.45
CA ASP A 45 16.44 -63.62 -14.58
C ASP A 45 17.35 -62.46 -14.99
N GLN A 46 18.57 -62.40 -14.44
CA GLN A 46 19.52 -61.30 -14.65
C GLN A 46 20.84 -61.78 -15.24
N ILE A 47 21.75 -62.35 -14.43
CA ILE A 47 23.11 -62.69 -14.86
C ILE A 47 23.29 -64.20 -14.86
N CYS A 48 23.69 -64.79 -15.99
CA CYS A 48 24.16 -66.17 -16.07
C CYS A 48 25.69 -66.19 -16.17
N VAL A 49 26.35 -66.99 -15.32
CA VAL A 49 27.78 -67.25 -15.41
C VAL A 49 28.00 -68.73 -15.60
N ASN A 50 28.64 -69.07 -16.72
CA ASN A 50 28.99 -70.44 -17.04
C ASN A 50 30.24 -70.89 -16.28
N PHE A 51 30.22 -72.10 -15.72
CA PHE A 51 31.37 -72.76 -15.10
C PHE A 51 31.53 -74.15 -15.71
N LEU A 52 32.73 -74.72 -15.60
CA LEU A 52 32.99 -76.07 -16.13
C LEU A 52 32.05 -77.11 -15.50
N GLY A 53 31.18 -77.69 -16.33
CA GLY A 53 30.19 -78.71 -16.01
C GLY A 53 28.92 -78.18 -15.33
N SER A 54 28.72 -76.87 -15.21
CA SER A 54 27.50 -76.27 -14.66
C SER A 54 27.48 -74.75 -14.83
N TYR A 55 26.30 -74.15 -14.87
CA TYR A 55 26.14 -72.70 -14.75
C TYR A 55 25.60 -72.28 -13.37
N ARG A 56 25.72 -70.97 -13.06
CA ARG A 56 25.02 -70.35 -11.92
C ARG A 56 24.43 -69.01 -12.32
N CYS A 57 23.24 -68.75 -11.80
CA CYS A 57 22.62 -67.43 -11.87
C CYS A 57 23.14 -66.53 -10.74
N TYR A 58 23.33 -65.27 -11.05
CA TYR A 58 23.61 -64.19 -10.10
C TYR A 58 22.64 -63.03 -10.36
N CYS A 59 22.47 -62.19 -9.35
CA CYS A 59 21.69 -60.98 -9.45
C CYS A 59 22.60 -59.76 -9.45
N GLU A 60 22.16 -58.70 -10.12
CA GLU A 60 22.80 -57.39 -10.09
C GLU A 60 22.80 -56.80 -8.67
N ASP A 61 23.64 -55.79 -8.44
CA ASP A 61 23.65 -55.06 -7.17
C ASP A 61 22.26 -54.48 -6.88
N GLY A 62 21.80 -54.59 -5.63
CA GLY A 62 20.44 -54.20 -5.23
C GLY A 62 19.41 -55.34 -5.34
N TYR A 63 19.80 -56.54 -5.75
CA TYR A 63 18.91 -57.71 -5.80
C TYR A 63 19.43 -58.86 -4.90
N TYR A 64 18.57 -59.83 -4.62
CA TYR A 64 18.96 -61.09 -3.98
C TYR A 64 18.40 -62.29 -4.75
N ILE A 65 19.17 -63.37 -4.74
CA ILE A 65 18.79 -64.60 -5.44
C ILE A 65 17.67 -65.31 -4.69
N GLU A 66 16.63 -65.70 -5.42
CA GLU A 66 15.50 -66.42 -4.87
C GLU A 66 15.86 -67.88 -4.50
N PRO A 67 15.04 -68.55 -3.66
CA PRO A 67 15.28 -69.95 -3.28
C PRO A 67 15.37 -70.94 -4.46
N ASN A 68 14.76 -70.60 -5.60
CA ASN A 68 14.83 -71.39 -6.85
C ASN A 68 16.21 -71.31 -7.54
N LYS A 69 17.12 -70.45 -7.06
CA LYS A 69 18.46 -70.18 -7.62
C LYS A 69 18.48 -69.68 -9.06
N MET A 70 17.35 -69.22 -9.58
CA MET A 70 17.20 -68.72 -10.96
C MET A 70 16.61 -67.30 -10.98
N GLY A 71 15.71 -67.01 -10.03
CA GLY A 71 15.01 -65.74 -9.92
C GLY A 71 15.77 -64.68 -9.13
N CYS A 72 15.55 -63.42 -9.46
CA CYS A 72 16.12 -62.27 -8.75
C CYS A 72 15.02 -61.36 -8.21
N SER A 73 14.98 -61.22 -6.89
CA SER A 73 14.04 -60.34 -6.21
C SER A 73 14.75 -59.07 -5.73
N ASP A 74 14.08 -57.94 -5.90
CA ASP A 74 14.58 -56.63 -5.50
C ASP A 74 14.78 -56.53 -3.99
N ARG A 75 15.92 -55.96 -3.58
CA ARG A 75 16.24 -55.79 -2.17
C ARG A 75 15.67 -54.47 -1.69
N ASN A 76 14.56 -54.52 -0.97
CA ASN A 76 13.96 -53.31 -0.42
C ASN A 76 14.83 -52.68 0.68
N GLU A 77 15.67 -51.69 0.35
CA GLU A 77 16.54 -51.04 1.32
C GLU A 77 15.76 -50.24 2.36
N CYS A 78 14.56 -49.76 2.02
CA CYS A 78 13.72 -49.01 2.93
C CYS A 78 13.22 -49.86 4.12
N THR A 79 13.00 -51.16 3.91
CA THR A 79 12.61 -52.07 5.01
C THR A 79 13.82 -52.61 5.76
N LEU A 80 14.95 -52.75 5.10
CA LEU A 80 16.19 -53.26 5.69
C LEU A 80 16.91 -52.22 6.56
N TYR A 81 16.88 -50.96 6.15
CA TYR A 81 17.62 -49.88 6.79
C TYR A 81 16.65 -48.74 7.19
N GLN A 82 16.04 -48.86 8.36
CA GLN A 82 14.98 -47.94 8.84
C GLN A 82 15.35 -46.44 8.82
N ASN A 83 16.64 -46.08 8.89
CA ASN A 83 17.11 -44.70 8.90
C ASN A 83 17.97 -44.33 7.68
N ILE A 84 17.78 -45.03 6.55
CA ILE A 84 18.60 -44.79 5.35
C ILE A 84 18.38 -43.40 4.75
N CYS A 85 17.15 -42.87 4.86
CA CYS A 85 16.74 -41.54 4.39
C CYS A 85 16.61 -40.47 5.49
N GLY A 86 16.95 -40.79 6.74
CA GLY A 86 16.79 -39.86 7.86
C GLY A 86 15.33 -39.42 8.03
N THR A 87 15.04 -38.14 7.80
CA THR A 87 13.67 -37.56 7.90
C THR A 87 12.87 -37.62 6.60
N ALA A 88 13.49 -37.99 5.47
CA ALA A 88 12.83 -38.06 4.17
C ALA A 88 12.09 -39.40 3.97
N GLN A 89 11.08 -39.41 3.10
CA GLN A 89 10.34 -40.62 2.79
C GLN A 89 11.19 -41.55 1.91
N CYS A 90 11.50 -42.75 2.42
CA CYS A 90 12.17 -43.77 1.62
C CYS A 90 11.18 -44.44 0.67
N LYS A 91 11.51 -44.44 -0.62
CA LYS A 91 10.76 -45.14 -1.65
C LYS A 91 11.68 -46.10 -2.36
N ASN A 92 11.28 -47.36 -2.29
CA ASN A 92 12.01 -48.44 -2.92
C ASN A 92 11.79 -48.43 -4.45
N THR A 93 12.84 -48.64 -5.22
CA THR A 93 12.78 -48.74 -6.68
C THR A 93 13.58 -49.98 -7.14
N PRO A 94 13.36 -50.53 -8.34
CA PRO A 94 14.12 -51.70 -8.76
C PRO A 94 15.64 -51.43 -8.75
N GLY A 95 16.39 -52.20 -7.95
CA GLY A 95 17.84 -52.19 -7.79
C GLY A 95 18.41 -51.07 -6.91
N LYS A 96 17.57 -50.21 -6.33
CA LYS A 96 18.01 -49.07 -5.48
C LYS A 96 16.83 -48.44 -4.72
N TYR A 97 17.13 -47.48 -3.86
CA TYR A 97 16.12 -46.64 -3.22
C TYR A 97 16.29 -45.17 -3.60
N ILE A 98 15.21 -44.41 -3.44
CA ILE A 98 15.23 -42.94 -3.48
C ILE A 98 14.67 -42.38 -2.18
N CYS A 99 15.24 -41.28 -1.72
CA CYS A 99 14.72 -40.51 -0.60
C CYS A 99 13.98 -39.30 -1.18
N GLU A 100 12.66 -39.27 -1.04
CA GLU A 100 11.80 -38.20 -1.52
C GLU A 100 11.46 -37.27 -0.34
N CYS A 101 11.53 -35.96 -0.59
CA CYS A 101 11.08 -34.93 0.33
C CYS A 101 9.71 -34.41 -0.08
N GLU A 102 9.03 -33.73 0.84
CA GLU A 102 7.81 -32.99 0.52
C GLU A 102 8.08 -31.90 -0.52
N THR A 103 7.05 -31.46 -1.24
CA THR A 103 7.16 -30.38 -2.24
C THR A 103 7.78 -29.13 -1.60
N GLY A 104 8.69 -28.46 -2.31
CA GLY A 104 9.44 -27.30 -1.81
C GLY A 104 10.70 -27.66 -1.02
N PHE A 105 11.01 -28.95 -0.86
CA PHE A 105 12.24 -29.40 -0.20
C PHE A 105 13.09 -30.30 -1.08
N ILE A 106 14.40 -30.22 -0.93
CA ILE A 106 15.38 -31.07 -1.61
C ILE A 106 16.11 -31.97 -0.60
N TYR A 107 16.32 -33.23 -0.97
CA TYR A 107 17.01 -34.18 -0.11
C TYR A 107 18.52 -33.97 -0.16
N ASN A 108 19.13 -33.69 0.99
CA ASN A 108 20.58 -33.61 1.15
C ASN A 108 21.11 -34.94 1.69
N SER A 109 21.87 -35.66 0.86
CA SER A 109 22.42 -36.99 1.21
C SER A 109 23.51 -36.93 2.30
N THR A 110 24.16 -35.78 2.50
CA THR A 110 25.19 -35.59 3.52
C THR A 110 24.56 -35.38 4.90
N THR A 111 23.55 -34.52 4.98
CA THR A 111 22.84 -34.23 6.24
C THR A 111 21.72 -35.24 6.53
N LYS A 112 21.31 -36.03 5.52
CA LYS A 112 20.16 -36.95 5.53
C LYS A 112 18.87 -36.26 5.95
N LYS A 113 18.67 -35.04 5.45
CA LYS A 113 17.52 -34.18 5.77
C LYS A 113 16.92 -33.59 4.51
N CYS A 114 15.66 -33.22 4.63
CA CYS A 114 14.99 -32.36 3.66
C CYS A 114 15.34 -30.92 3.99
N GLU A 115 16.00 -30.25 3.06
CA GLU A 115 16.39 -28.86 3.14
C GLU A 115 15.46 -28.05 2.25
N ASP A 116 15.06 -26.89 2.75
CA ASP A 116 14.17 -25.98 2.04
C ASP A 116 14.80 -25.51 0.73
N ILE A 117 14.02 -25.51 -0.36
CA ILE A 117 14.45 -24.95 -1.63
C ILE A 117 14.21 -23.45 -1.56
N ASP A 118 15.27 -22.65 -1.63
CA ASP A 118 15.13 -21.20 -1.70
C ASP A 118 14.74 -20.77 -3.12
N GLU A 119 13.43 -20.72 -3.42
CA GLU A 119 12.97 -20.31 -4.76
C GLU A 119 13.27 -18.84 -5.07
N CYS A 120 13.60 -18.03 -4.05
CA CYS A 120 14.02 -16.65 -4.25
C CYS A 120 15.44 -16.54 -4.81
N ALA A 121 16.29 -17.56 -4.65
CA ALA A 121 17.63 -17.59 -5.23
C ALA A 121 17.62 -17.64 -6.77
N GLU A 122 16.50 -18.05 -7.39
CA GLU A 122 16.35 -18.21 -8.84
C GLU A 122 15.70 -17.00 -9.54
N ASN A 123 15.52 -15.86 -8.85
CA ASN A 123 14.80 -14.67 -9.36
C ASN A 123 13.36 -14.96 -9.84
N THR A 124 12.64 -15.83 -9.13
CA THR A 124 11.27 -16.24 -9.47
C THR A 124 10.27 -15.09 -9.46
N CYS A 125 10.46 -14.10 -8.58
CA CYS A 125 9.59 -12.92 -8.47
C CYS A 125 10.13 -11.73 -9.26
N SER A 126 9.23 -10.96 -9.88
CA SER A 126 9.61 -9.75 -10.62
C SER A 126 10.16 -8.61 -9.76
N GLN A 127 9.78 -8.53 -8.48
CA GLN A 127 10.24 -7.49 -7.56
C GLN A 127 10.73 -8.08 -6.24
N ILE A 128 9.84 -8.35 -5.29
CA ILE A 128 10.20 -8.75 -3.93
C ILE A 128 9.82 -10.22 -3.75
N CYS A 129 10.74 -11.03 -3.24
CA CYS A 129 10.53 -12.44 -2.95
C CYS A 129 10.79 -12.71 -1.47
N VAL A 130 9.88 -13.43 -0.83
CA VAL A 130 10.03 -13.92 0.54
C VAL A 130 9.99 -15.44 0.49
N ASN A 131 11.10 -16.07 0.87
CA ASN A 131 11.16 -17.51 1.00
C ASN A 131 10.55 -17.95 2.34
N SER A 132 9.78 -19.03 2.33
CA SER A 132 9.18 -19.65 3.50
C SER A 132 9.40 -21.17 3.44
N PRO A 133 9.37 -21.90 4.57
CA PRO A 133 9.57 -23.34 4.53
C PRO A 133 8.56 -24.05 3.60
N GLY A 134 9.06 -24.63 2.52
CA GLY A 134 8.33 -25.38 1.50
C GLY A 134 7.63 -24.54 0.43
N SER A 135 7.80 -23.21 0.42
CA SER A 135 7.15 -22.31 -0.55
C SER A 135 7.74 -20.90 -0.50
N PHE A 136 7.51 -20.11 -1.53
CA PHE A 136 7.80 -18.68 -1.53
C PHE A 136 6.54 -17.84 -1.73
N THR A 137 6.62 -16.54 -1.46
CA THR A 137 5.58 -15.57 -1.82
C THR A 137 6.22 -14.35 -2.49
N CYS A 138 5.66 -13.94 -3.63
CA CYS A 138 6.06 -12.73 -4.32
C CYS A 138 5.22 -11.54 -3.87
N TYR A 139 5.89 -10.40 -3.71
CA TYR A 139 5.28 -9.12 -3.38
C TYR A 139 5.69 -8.06 -4.39
N CYS A 140 4.84 -7.04 -4.51
CA CYS A 140 5.10 -5.87 -5.33
C CYS A 140 5.24 -4.63 -4.44
N ASP A 141 6.05 -3.68 -4.90
CA ASP A 141 6.21 -2.39 -4.25
C ASP A 141 4.96 -1.52 -4.47
N GLY A 142 3.95 -1.72 -3.63
CA GLY A 142 2.69 -0.99 -3.69
C GLY A 142 2.86 0.52 -3.54
N LYS A 143 3.91 0.97 -2.86
CA LYS A 143 4.22 2.40 -2.67
C LYS A 143 4.64 3.07 -3.96
N LYS A 144 5.14 2.29 -4.92
CA LYS A 144 5.42 2.71 -6.30
C LYS A 144 4.25 2.46 -7.25
N GLY A 145 3.08 2.07 -6.76
CA GLY A 145 1.87 1.87 -7.56
C GLY A 145 1.80 0.53 -8.30
N PHE A 146 2.51 -0.50 -7.79
CA PHE A 146 2.46 -1.86 -8.34
C PHE A 146 1.57 -2.79 -7.51
N LYS A 147 0.89 -3.70 -8.20
CA LYS A 147 0.17 -4.83 -7.58
C LYS A 147 0.64 -6.15 -8.19
N LEU A 148 0.44 -7.24 -7.45
CA LEU A 148 0.74 -8.58 -7.93
C LEU A 148 -0.25 -8.97 -9.04
N SER A 149 0.26 -9.53 -10.12
CA SER A 149 -0.55 -10.00 -11.25
C SER A 149 -1.22 -11.35 -10.93
N LYS A 150 -2.07 -11.82 -11.84
CA LYS A 150 -2.78 -13.10 -11.74
C LYS A 150 -1.86 -14.34 -11.71
N ASP A 151 -0.62 -14.22 -12.19
CA ASP A 151 0.36 -15.32 -12.17
C ASP A 151 1.08 -15.46 -10.81
N MET A 152 0.78 -14.57 -9.85
CA MET A 152 1.39 -14.52 -8.53
C MET A 152 2.92 -14.31 -8.51
N THR A 153 3.54 -13.93 -9.64
CA THR A 153 5.00 -13.75 -9.75
C THR A 153 5.41 -12.42 -10.39
N THR A 154 4.57 -11.87 -11.28
CA THR A 154 4.82 -10.60 -11.94
C THR A 154 4.07 -9.44 -11.30
N CYS A 155 4.62 -8.23 -11.42
CA CYS A 155 4.04 -6.99 -10.91
C CYS A 155 3.52 -6.13 -12.06
N GLU A 156 2.29 -5.63 -11.92
CA GLU A 156 1.66 -4.73 -12.87
C GLU A 156 1.31 -3.39 -12.22
N THR A 157 1.27 -2.33 -13.02
CA THR A 157 0.83 -1.00 -12.57
C THR A 157 -0.67 -0.99 -12.38
N ILE A 158 -1.14 -0.20 -11.42
CA ILE A 158 -2.56 -0.09 -11.11
C ILE A 158 -3.20 0.94 -12.05
N PRO A 159 -4.14 0.55 -12.92
CA PRO A 159 -4.75 1.49 -13.86
C PRO A 159 -5.74 2.42 -13.16
N ASP A 160 -5.86 3.63 -13.69
CA ASP A 160 -6.94 4.55 -13.32
C ASP A 160 -8.27 4.01 -13.87
N CYS A 161 -9.22 3.75 -12.97
CA CYS A 161 -10.56 3.29 -13.31
C CYS A 161 -11.57 4.45 -13.36
N LEU A 162 -11.26 5.60 -12.73
CA LEU A 162 -12.09 6.80 -12.74
C LEU A 162 -11.23 8.07 -12.86
N PRO A 163 -11.09 8.65 -14.06
CA PRO A 163 -10.18 9.77 -14.29
C PRO A 163 -10.68 11.07 -13.65
N LEU A 164 -9.77 11.79 -13.02
CA LEU A 164 -10.02 13.07 -12.34
C LEU A 164 -9.48 14.25 -13.16
N ASN A 165 -10.16 15.39 -13.08
CA ASN A 165 -9.67 16.64 -13.63
C ASN A 165 -8.62 17.24 -12.68
N LEU A 166 -7.35 17.01 -13.00
CA LEU A 166 -6.19 17.52 -12.26
C LEU A 166 -5.61 18.80 -12.88
N GLU A 167 -6.38 19.51 -13.72
CA GLU A 167 -5.94 20.74 -14.37
C GLU A 167 -5.65 21.84 -13.33
N ARG A 168 -4.48 22.45 -13.48
CA ARG A 168 -3.97 23.52 -12.62
C ARG A 168 -3.83 24.82 -13.41
N ASN A 169 -3.92 25.94 -12.72
CA ASN A 169 -3.74 27.25 -13.34
C ASN A 169 -2.65 28.06 -12.61
N TYR A 170 -1.70 28.58 -13.39
CA TYR A 170 -0.52 29.29 -12.91
C TYR A 170 -0.80 30.69 -12.35
N GLU A 171 -2.02 31.20 -12.52
CA GLU A 171 -2.48 32.47 -11.92
C GLU A 171 -3.19 32.26 -10.57
N LEU A 172 -3.37 31.01 -10.15
CA LEU A 172 -4.07 30.62 -8.94
C LEU A 172 -3.07 30.13 -7.89
N LEU A 173 -2.91 30.87 -6.79
CA LEU A 173 -2.01 30.49 -5.70
C LEU A 173 -2.69 29.51 -4.74
N TYR A 174 -2.07 28.34 -4.59
CA TYR A 174 -2.46 27.33 -3.62
C TYR A 174 -1.88 27.64 -2.23
N LEU A 175 -2.75 27.66 -1.22
CA LEU A 175 -2.40 28.09 0.13
C LEU A 175 -1.87 26.96 1.03
N ALA A 176 -2.16 25.70 0.71
CA ALA A 176 -1.72 24.53 1.47
C ALA A 176 -0.57 23.78 0.79
N GLU A 177 0.37 24.48 0.14
CA GLU A 177 1.52 23.85 -0.51
C GLU A 177 2.37 22.98 0.46
N GLN A 178 2.45 23.39 1.73
CA GLN A 178 3.24 22.69 2.74
C GLN A 178 2.41 22.44 4.00
N PHE A 179 2.39 21.20 4.46
CA PHE A 179 1.63 20.79 5.64
C PHE A 179 2.13 21.45 6.94
N ILE A 180 3.41 21.83 7.01
CA ILE A 180 4.02 22.43 8.21
C ILE A 180 3.45 23.82 8.59
N GLY A 181 2.57 24.41 7.76
CA GLY A 181 1.91 25.69 8.09
C GLY A 181 2.79 26.93 7.98
N ILE A 182 3.93 26.81 7.28
CA ILE A 182 4.81 27.95 7.00
C ILE A 182 4.19 28.79 5.88
N PRO A 183 4.31 30.14 5.94
CA PRO A 183 3.80 31.03 4.91
C PRO A 183 4.28 30.66 3.51
N VAL A 184 3.33 30.56 2.58
CA VAL A 184 3.58 30.25 1.16
C VAL A 184 4.28 31.40 0.43
N LEU A 185 3.96 32.63 0.83
CA LEU A 185 4.58 33.86 0.35
C LEU A 185 5.00 34.74 1.51
N TYR A 186 6.14 35.40 1.32
CA TYR A 186 6.63 36.46 2.18
C TYR A 186 6.93 37.70 1.34
N LEU A 187 6.32 38.81 1.70
CA LEU A 187 6.47 40.09 1.04
C LEU A 187 6.94 41.14 2.05
N ARG A 188 7.84 42.01 1.61
CA ARG A 188 8.29 43.16 2.40
C ARG A 188 7.99 44.43 1.65
N PHE A 189 7.30 45.34 2.31
CA PHE A 189 6.91 46.63 1.76
C PHE A 189 7.62 47.75 2.49
N ARG A 190 8.00 48.76 1.72
CA ARG A 190 8.50 50.05 2.20
C ARG A 190 7.81 51.14 1.39
N LEU A 191 6.77 51.74 1.96
CA LEU A 191 5.85 52.63 1.24
C LEU A 191 5.81 54.02 1.89
N PRO A 192 5.39 55.07 1.15
CA PRO A 192 5.28 56.43 1.68
C PRO A 192 4.33 56.55 2.88
N GLU A 193 4.46 57.64 3.65
CA GLU A 193 3.75 57.87 4.91
C GLU A 193 2.22 57.82 4.82
N ILE A 194 1.67 58.20 3.67
CA ILE A 194 0.22 58.29 3.45
C ILE A 194 -0.45 56.92 3.22
N THR A 195 0.32 55.84 3.11
CA THR A 195 -0.22 54.51 2.80
C THR A 195 -0.84 53.88 4.04
N ARG A 196 -2.13 53.54 3.93
CA ARG A 196 -2.86 52.73 4.91
C ARG A 196 -2.87 51.26 4.48
N PHE A 197 -3.09 50.36 5.43
CA PHE A 197 -3.22 48.95 5.12
C PHE A 197 -4.43 48.69 4.21
N SER A 198 -4.18 48.04 3.07
CA SER A 198 -5.23 47.52 2.20
C SER A 198 -4.86 46.14 1.67
N ALA A 199 -5.85 45.28 1.55
CA ALA A 199 -5.71 43.99 0.91
C ALA A 199 -7.01 43.67 0.16
N GLU A 200 -6.92 43.38 -1.13
CA GLU A 200 -8.03 42.94 -1.95
C GLU A 200 -7.61 41.69 -2.73
N PHE A 201 -8.45 40.66 -2.77
CA PHE A 201 -8.21 39.45 -3.54
C PHE A 201 -9.47 38.60 -3.68
N ASP A 202 -9.50 37.75 -4.70
CA ASP A 202 -10.49 36.68 -4.82
C ASP A 202 -10.01 35.45 -4.02
N PHE A 203 -10.88 34.87 -3.20
CA PHE A 203 -10.59 33.72 -2.36
C PHE A 203 -11.65 32.63 -2.53
N ARG A 204 -11.22 31.36 -2.51
CA ARG A 204 -12.09 30.19 -2.54
C ARG A 204 -11.53 29.09 -1.66
N THR A 205 -12.39 28.44 -0.87
CA THR A 205 -12.03 27.26 -0.06
C THR A 205 -13.26 26.43 0.32
N TYR A 206 -13.04 25.19 0.74
CA TYR A 206 -14.00 24.40 1.53
C TYR A 206 -13.57 24.24 2.99
N ASP A 207 -12.34 24.64 3.30
CA ASP A 207 -11.78 24.63 4.64
C ASP A 207 -12.56 25.56 5.55
N LYS A 208 -12.71 25.18 6.82
CA LYS A 208 -13.47 25.95 7.81
C LYS A 208 -12.56 26.82 8.69
N GLU A 209 -11.26 26.53 8.73
CA GLU A 209 -10.29 27.20 9.58
C GLU A 209 -8.99 27.43 8.80
N GLY A 210 -8.23 28.46 9.15
CA GLY A 210 -6.93 28.70 8.53
C GLY A 210 -6.54 30.16 8.44
N VAL A 211 -5.25 30.42 8.25
CA VAL A 211 -4.73 31.78 8.13
C VAL A 211 -4.66 32.17 6.67
N ILE A 212 -5.30 33.28 6.29
CA ILE A 212 -5.26 33.80 4.92
C ILE A 212 -4.05 34.74 4.77
N LEU A 213 -3.93 35.70 5.69
CA LEU A 213 -2.91 36.74 5.64
C LEU A 213 -2.53 37.18 7.05
N TYR A 214 -1.23 37.27 7.31
CA TYR A 214 -0.67 37.88 8.52
C TYR A 214 0.29 39.01 8.12
N ALA A 215 0.11 40.19 8.70
CA ALA A 215 0.94 41.36 8.43
C ALA A 215 1.48 41.95 9.73
N GLU A 216 2.73 42.39 9.72
CA GLU A 216 3.36 42.94 10.91
C GLU A 216 4.39 44.02 10.58
N THR A 217 4.57 44.91 11.54
CA THR A 217 5.68 45.87 11.55
C THR A 217 7.05 45.18 11.53
N ILE A 218 8.08 45.86 11.01
CA ILE A 218 9.44 45.30 10.90
C ILE A 218 10.00 44.80 12.25
N ASN A 219 9.70 45.53 13.33
CA ASN A 219 10.04 45.26 14.73
C ASN A 219 8.98 44.42 15.46
N SER A 220 7.83 44.18 14.82
CA SER A 220 6.81 43.21 15.26
C SER A 220 6.10 43.60 16.54
N THR A 221 6.01 44.90 16.78
CA THR A 221 5.27 45.48 17.91
C THR A 221 3.77 45.52 17.63
N SER A 222 3.41 45.76 16.37
CA SER A 222 2.03 45.77 15.86
C SER A 222 1.86 44.76 14.73
N TRP A 223 0.70 44.11 14.70
CA TRP A 223 0.37 43.06 13.74
C TRP A 223 -1.14 42.98 13.46
N PHE A 224 -1.47 42.41 12.31
CA PHE A 224 -2.82 42.21 11.80
C PHE A 224 -2.92 40.79 11.21
N LEU A 225 -4.00 40.11 11.51
CA LEU A 225 -4.30 38.75 11.07
C LEU A 225 -5.69 38.75 10.43
N LEU A 226 -5.76 38.22 9.22
CA LEU A 226 -6.97 37.84 8.52
C LEU A 226 -7.01 36.32 8.38
N ALA A 227 -8.03 35.70 8.95
CA ALA A 227 -8.17 34.27 9.03
C ALA A 227 -9.61 33.83 8.77
N LEU A 228 -9.79 32.52 8.64
CA LEU A 228 -11.07 31.86 8.58
C LEU A 228 -11.29 31.07 9.87
N ARG A 229 -12.49 31.13 10.45
CA ARG A 229 -12.89 30.27 11.57
C ARG A 229 -14.37 29.94 11.45
N GLU A 230 -14.71 28.66 11.57
CA GLU A 230 -16.07 28.16 11.34
C GLU A 230 -16.63 28.65 9.97
N GLY A 231 -15.76 28.74 8.97
CA GLY A 231 -16.09 29.21 7.62
C GLY A 231 -16.34 30.72 7.50
N LYS A 232 -16.20 31.51 8.56
CA LYS A 232 -16.39 32.97 8.57
C LYS A 232 -15.07 33.71 8.70
N ILE A 233 -15.01 34.95 8.22
CA ILE A 233 -13.83 35.79 8.38
C ILE A 233 -13.64 36.16 9.85
N GLU A 234 -12.43 35.95 10.35
CA GLU A 234 -11.94 36.38 11.66
C GLU A 234 -10.77 37.35 11.45
N ILE A 235 -10.84 38.49 12.12
CA ILE A 235 -9.75 39.47 12.21
C ILE A 235 -9.24 39.51 13.63
N GLN A 236 -7.92 39.44 13.77
CA GLN A 236 -7.22 39.72 15.01
C GLN A 236 -6.16 40.78 14.74
N PHE A 237 -6.02 41.77 15.61
CA PHE A 237 -4.91 42.72 15.48
C PHE A 237 -4.42 43.21 16.83
N LYS A 238 -3.18 43.66 16.85
CA LYS A 238 -2.52 44.35 17.95
C LYS A 238 -1.90 45.64 17.42
N ASN A 239 -2.22 46.76 18.05
CA ASN A 239 -1.56 48.05 17.81
C ASN A 239 -1.03 48.61 19.14
N GLU A 240 -0.57 49.87 19.13
CA GLU A 240 0.02 50.51 20.31
C GLU A 240 -0.96 50.71 21.48
N LEU A 241 -2.27 50.74 21.22
CA LEU A 241 -3.30 50.99 22.24
C LEU A 241 -4.01 49.73 22.74
N GLY A 242 -3.85 48.60 22.04
CA GLY A 242 -4.43 47.34 22.50
C GLY A 242 -4.61 46.30 21.42
N THR A 243 -5.40 45.29 21.76
CA THR A 243 -5.68 44.10 20.95
C THR A 243 -7.18 43.97 20.71
N LYS A 244 -7.57 43.46 19.54
CA LYS A 244 -8.98 43.19 19.23
C LYS A 244 -9.13 41.95 18.37
N VAL A 245 -10.22 41.22 18.60
CA VAL A 245 -10.66 40.08 17.80
C VAL A 245 -12.10 40.34 17.37
N THR A 246 -12.40 40.16 16.08
CA THR A 246 -13.75 40.26 15.55
C THR A 246 -13.95 39.18 14.51
N SER A 247 -15.02 38.41 14.64
CA SER A 247 -15.43 37.41 13.65
C SER A 247 -16.84 37.74 13.18
N GLY A 248 -17.09 37.66 11.88
CA GLY A 248 -18.36 38.14 11.33
C GLY A 248 -18.51 37.87 9.84
N GLY A 249 -19.66 38.31 9.31
CA GLY A 249 -20.05 38.04 7.94
C GLY A 249 -20.69 36.65 7.74
N LYS A 250 -20.96 36.34 6.47
CA LYS A 250 -21.49 35.05 6.02
C LYS A 250 -20.38 34.00 5.97
N THR A 251 -20.77 32.72 6.02
CA THR A 251 -19.85 31.62 5.72
C THR A 251 -19.43 31.67 4.25
N ILE A 252 -18.14 31.52 3.97
CA ILE A 252 -17.55 31.63 2.61
C ILE A 252 -16.78 30.38 2.18
N ASN A 253 -16.83 29.31 2.96
CA ASN A 253 -16.19 28.03 2.65
C ASN A 253 -17.11 27.10 1.83
N ASP A 254 -17.74 27.65 0.81
CA ASP A 254 -18.71 26.98 -0.07
C ASP A 254 -18.09 26.50 -1.39
N GLY A 255 -16.78 26.66 -1.56
CA GLY A 255 -16.09 26.35 -2.81
C GLY A 255 -16.38 27.33 -3.95
N LEU A 256 -16.96 28.50 -3.69
CA LEU A 256 -17.14 29.57 -4.66
C LEU A 256 -16.07 30.66 -4.48
N TRP A 257 -15.87 31.45 -5.53
CA TRP A 257 -14.97 32.61 -5.46
C TRP A 257 -15.67 33.78 -4.80
N HIS A 258 -15.09 34.29 -3.72
CA HIS A 258 -15.53 35.49 -3.01
C HIS A 258 -14.45 36.56 -3.09
N MET A 259 -14.81 37.76 -3.54
CA MET A 259 -13.93 38.92 -3.48
C MET A 259 -13.88 39.44 -2.05
N ILE A 260 -12.72 39.36 -1.40
CA ILE A 260 -12.48 39.85 -0.05
C ILE A 260 -11.68 41.14 -0.16
N SER A 261 -12.14 42.19 0.53
CA SER A 261 -11.33 43.39 0.72
C SER A 261 -11.29 43.84 2.17
N VAL A 262 -10.09 44.25 2.60
CA VAL A 262 -9.83 44.85 3.90
C VAL A 262 -9.21 46.22 3.66
N GLU A 263 -9.83 47.24 4.22
CA GLU A 263 -9.40 48.63 4.09
C GLU A 263 -9.27 49.27 5.47
N GLU A 264 -8.09 49.76 5.81
CA GLU A 264 -7.88 50.61 6.97
C GLU A 264 -8.36 52.04 6.67
N LEU A 265 -9.40 52.45 7.39
CA LEU A 265 -9.95 53.80 7.40
C LEU A 265 -9.34 54.60 8.56
N GLU A 266 -9.81 55.83 8.77
CA GLU A 266 -9.15 56.76 9.71
C GLU A 266 -9.30 56.32 11.17
N HIS A 267 -10.45 55.72 11.51
CA HIS A 267 -10.80 55.28 12.86
C HIS A 267 -11.38 53.86 12.89
N SER A 268 -11.33 53.14 11.77
CA SER A 268 -11.87 51.79 11.69
C SER A 268 -11.21 50.96 10.60
N ILE A 269 -11.44 49.65 10.65
CA ILE A 269 -11.06 48.71 9.61
C ILE A 269 -12.36 48.18 9.01
N SER A 270 -12.52 48.38 7.71
CA SER A 270 -13.68 47.90 6.96
C SER A 270 -13.32 46.60 6.25
N VAL A 271 -14.16 45.59 6.43
CA VAL A 271 -14.04 44.29 5.74
C VAL A 271 -15.25 44.14 4.85
N LYS A 272 -15.01 43.86 3.58
CA LYS A 272 -16.06 43.66 2.58
C LYS A 272 -15.94 42.28 1.96
N ILE A 273 -17.09 41.67 1.67
CA ILE A 273 -17.21 40.44 0.89
C ILE A 273 -18.13 40.76 -0.29
N ALA A 274 -17.67 40.51 -1.51
CA ALA A 274 -18.39 40.89 -2.74
C ALA A 274 -18.80 42.38 -2.76
N LYS A 275 -17.91 43.25 -2.27
CA LYS A 275 -18.09 44.71 -2.14
C LYS A 275 -19.11 45.16 -1.07
N GLU A 276 -19.75 44.24 -0.36
CA GLU A 276 -20.65 44.55 0.76
C GLU A 276 -19.86 44.55 2.08
N ALA A 277 -20.01 45.61 2.88
CA ALA A 277 -19.34 45.71 4.17
C ALA A 277 -19.96 44.71 5.17
N VAL A 278 -19.17 43.73 5.61
CA VAL A 278 -19.59 42.67 6.54
C VAL A 278 -19.10 42.91 7.97
N MET A 279 -18.03 43.68 8.13
CA MET A 279 -17.52 44.09 9.43
C MET A 279 -16.97 45.51 9.35
N ASN A 280 -17.24 46.29 10.40
CA ASN A 280 -16.62 47.58 10.63
C ASN A 280 -16.04 47.58 12.05
N ILE A 281 -14.72 47.54 12.15
CA ILE A 281 -14.01 47.31 13.39
C ILE A 281 -13.38 48.64 13.83
N ASN A 282 -13.94 49.28 14.86
CA ASN A 282 -13.32 50.48 15.41
C ASN A 282 -11.87 50.21 15.78
N SER A 283 -10.96 51.05 15.28
CA SER A 283 -9.53 51.01 15.54
C SER A 283 -9.10 52.34 16.17
N PRO A 284 -8.59 52.32 17.40
CA PRO A 284 -8.28 53.55 18.12
C PRO A 284 -7.00 54.25 17.61
N ARG A 285 -6.19 53.57 16.79
CA ARG A 285 -4.97 54.05 16.11
C ARG A 285 -4.74 53.31 14.79
N PRO A 286 -3.86 53.83 13.92
CA PRO A 286 -3.39 53.06 12.77
C PRO A 286 -2.84 51.68 13.17
N LEU A 287 -3.05 50.69 12.32
CA LEU A 287 -2.58 49.30 12.49
C LEU A 287 -1.06 49.25 12.58
N PHE A 288 -0.38 50.01 11.73
CA PHE A 288 1.07 50.01 11.63
C PHE A 288 1.64 51.41 11.85
N ARG A 289 2.66 51.47 12.70
CA ARG A 289 3.40 52.71 12.94
C ARG A 289 4.37 52.96 11.81
N LEU A 290 4.49 54.23 11.45
CA LEU A 290 5.47 54.72 10.49
C LEU A 290 6.86 54.76 11.14
N SER A 291 7.87 54.33 10.38
CA SER A 291 9.28 54.39 10.75
C SER A 291 9.99 55.32 9.77
N ASN A 292 10.55 56.43 10.27
CA ASN A 292 11.25 57.44 9.45
C ASN A 292 10.43 57.98 8.25
N GLY A 293 9.12 58.15 8.40
CA GLY A 293 8.23 58.63 7.33
C GLY A 293 7.83 57.57 6.29
N PHE A 294 8.14 56.29 6.54
CA PHE A 294 7.73 55.18 5.69
C PHE A 294 6.93 54.14 6.46
N LEU A 295 6.00 53.49 5.77
CA LEU A 295 5.36 52.26 6.22
C LEU A 295 6.27 51.08 5.86
N ASP A 296 6.98 50.54 6.85
CA ASP A 296 7.80 49.32 6.73
C ASP A 296 7.05 48.13 7.32
N THR A 297 6.54 47.24 6.46
CA THR A 297 5.71 46.10 6.87
C THR A 297 6.10 44.80 6.17
N LYS A 298 5.89 43.69 6.88
CA LYS A 298 6.07 42.32 6.40
C LYS A 298 4.69 41.69 6.25
N VAL A 299 4.43 41.04 5.13
CA VAL A 299 3.18 40.34 4.86
C VAL A 299 3.49 38.88 4.54
N TYR A 300 2.77 37.99 5.22
CA TYR A 300 2.87 36.55 5.14
C TYR A 300 1.51 36.04 4.65
N ILE A 301 1.51 35.24 3.57
CA ILE A 301 0.29 34.66 3.02
C ILE A 301 0.24 33.18 3.38
N ALA A 302 -0.94 32.71 3.80
CA ALA A 302 -1.20 31.31 4.11
C ALA A 302 -0.24 30.71 5.14
N GLY A 303 -0.21 31.30 6.34
CA GLY A 303 0.58 30.80 7.46
C GLY A 303 1.00 31.90 8.42
N LEU A 304 1.70 31.50 9.48
CA LEU A 304 2.23 32.41 10.49
C LEU A 304 3.76 32.34 10.54
N PRO A 305 4.46 33.44 10.84
CA PRO A 305 5.86 33.37 11.23
C PRO A 305 5.97 32.50 12.50
N ARG A 306 6.91 31.56 12.57
CA ARG A 306 7.07 30.60 13.70
C ARG A 306 7.00 31.20 15.11
N ARG A 307 7.44 32.46 15.25
CA ARG A 307 7.37 33.20 16.53
C ARG A 307 5.95 33.56 16.97
N MET A 308 4.97 33.45 16.09
CA MET A 308 3.58 33.87 16.32
C MET A 308 2.62 32.70 16.58
N ASP A 309 3.04 31.45 16.36
CA ASP A 309 2.16 30.27 16.46
C ASP A 309 1.34 30.23 17.76
N ASN A 310 1.92 30.68 18.88
CA ASN A 310 1.27 30.75 20.20
C ASN A 310 1.12 32.17 20.76
N ASN A 311 1.41 33.22 19.98
CA ASN A 311 1.42 34.61 20.44
C ASN A 311 0.31 35.48 19.80
N ILE A 312 -0.58 34.88 19.02
CA ILE A 312 -1.82 35.50 18.57
C ILE A 312 -2.87 35.50 19.70
N ILE A 313 -3.88 36.37 19.60
CA ILE A 313 -4.84 36.59 20.70
C ILE A 313 -5.71 35.35 20.91
N LYS A 314 -6.25 34.79 19.82
CA LYS A 314 -6.99 33.54 19.83
C LYS A 314 -6.28 32.56 18.88
N THR A 315 -5.80 31.47 19.43
CA THR A 315 -5.05 30.45 18.68
C THR A 315 -5.87 29.89 17.53
N ILE A 316 -5.19 29.53 16.44
CA ILE A 316 -5.80 29.02 15.21
C ILE A 316 -4.87 28.00 14.59
N ASN A 317 -5.41 26.96 13.95
CA ASN A 317 -4.61 26.15 13.05
C ASN A 317 -4.30 26.99 11.79
N PRO A 318 -3.02 27.26 11.46
CA PRO A 318 -2.69 28.14 10.34
C PRO A 318 -2.87 27.48 8.96
N ARG A 319 -2.96 26.15 8.90
CA ARG A 319 -3.12 25.39 7.65
C ARG A 319 -4.43 25.78 6.98
N LEU A 320 -4.40 25.97 5.66
CA LEU A 320 -5.57 26.42 4.91
C LEU A 320 -5.58 25.83 3.50
N ASP A 321 -6.47 24.86 3.24
CA ASP A 321 -6.70 24.32 1.90
C ASP A 321 -7.57 25.29 1.07
N GLY A 322 -6.94 26.37 0.62
CA GLY A 322 -7.59 27.45 -0.11
C GLY A 322 -6.85 27.87 -1.38
N CYS A 323 -7.49 28.75 -2.12
CA CYS A 323 -6.95 29.32 -3.34
C CYS A 323 -7.17 30.82 -3.40
N ILE A 324 -6.16 31.58 -3.85
CA ILE A 324 -6.24 33.03 -4.05
C ILE A 324 -5.88 33.38 -5.50
N ARG A 325 -6.57 34.39 -6.05
CA ARG A 325 -6.18 35.07 -7.29
C ARG A 325 -6.45 36.57 -7.22
N GLY A 326 -5.95 37.30 -8.22
CA GLY A 326 -6.31 38.71 -8.42
C GLY A 326 -5.97 39.61 -7.22
N TRP A 327 -4.87 39.33 -6.51
CA TRP A 327 -4.52 40.11 -5.32
C TRP A 327 -4.00 41.51 -5.65
N ASN A 328 -4.31 42.44 -4.75
CA ASN A 328 -3.78 43.78 -4.70
C ASN A 328 -3.52 44.11 -3.22
N LEU A 329 -2.25 44.05 -2.82
CA LEU A 329 -1.83 44.35 -1.45
C LEU A 329 -1.22 45.74 -1.39
N LEU A 330 -1.64 46.54 -0.41
CA LEU A 330 -1.16 47.91 -0.16
C LEU A 330 -1.24 48.81 -1.41
N ASN A 331 -2.19 48.54 -2.29
CA ASN A 331 -2.38 49.21 -3.58
C ASN A 331 -1.15 49.17 -4.50
N GLN A 332 -0.31 48.13 -4.39
CA GLN A 332 0.89 47.95 -5.22
C GLN A 332 0.66 47.07 -6.45
N GLY A 333 -0.56 46.56 -6.65
CA GLY A 333 -0.87 45.64 -7.75
C GLY A 333 -0.25 44.24 -7.56
N THR A 334 0.02 43.57 -8.67
CA THR A 334 0.45 42.15 -8.72
C THR A 334 1.94 41.92 -9.00
N SER A 335 2.71 43.00 -9.18
CA SER A 335 4.09 42.93 -9.67
C SER A 335 5.00 42.08 -8.76
N GLY A 336 5.80 41.20 -9.37
CA GLY A 336 6.76 40.30 -8.69
C GLY A 336 6.16 39.02 -8.08
N VAL A 337 4.88 39.01 -7.71
CA VAL A 337 4.26 37.80 -7.15
C VAL A 337 3.82 36.82 -8.25
N LYS A 338 3.39 37.33 -9.41
CA LYS A 338 2.99 36.48 -10.55
C LYS A 338 4.10 35.53 -11.00
N ASP A 339 5.31 36.05 -11.12
CA ASP A 339 6.49 35.26 -11.53
C ASP A 339 6.78 34.14 -10.52
N PHE A 340 6.68 34.43 -9.22
CA PHE A 340 6.91 33.45 -8.16
C PHE A 340 5.87 32.31 -8.15
N ILE A 341 4.60 32.57 -8.48
CA ILE A 341 3.61 31.49 -8.64
C ILE A 341 4.01 30.62 -9.84
N GLN A 342 4.33 31.26 -10.97
CA GLN A 342 4.57 30.58 -12.24
C GLN A 342 5.77 29.62 -12.19
N GLU A 343 6.79 29.93 -11.39
CA GLU A 343 7.99 29.10 -11.22
C GLU A 343 7.73 27.69 -10.69
N LYS A 344 6.67 27.45 -9.91
CA LYS A 344 6.43 26.16 -9.24
C LYS A 344 5.01 25.64 -9.40
N GLN A 345 4.86 24.51 -10.08
CA GLN A 345 3.58 23.82 -10.26
C GLN A 345 2.91 23.35 -8.95
N SER A 346 3.69 23.17 -7.87
CA SER A 346 3.16 22.87 -6.52
C SER A 346 2.32 24.01 -5.94
N LYS A 347 2.56 25.24 -6.41
CA LYS A 347 1.84 26.45 -5.98
C LYS A 347 0.55 26.68 -6.74
N HIS A 348 0.22 25.86 -7.74
CA HIS A 348 -0.95 26.09 -8.59
C HIS A 348 -2.17 25.34 -8.03
N CYS A 349 -3.28 26.05 -7.86
CA CYS A 349 -4.54 25.41 -7.49
C CYS A 349 -5.11 24.56 -8.62
N LEU A 350 -5.86 23.53 -8.25
CA LEU A 350 -6.79 22.88 -9.16
C LEU A 350 -7.91 23.86 -9.57
N ILE A 351 -8.27 23.86 -10.84
CA ILE A 351 -9.32 24.75 -11.37
C ILE A 351 -10.68 24.35 -10.81
N ASN A 352 -11.02 23.06 -10.93
CA ASN A 352 -12.33 22.50 -10.59
C ASN A 352 -12.23 21.56 -9.40
N VAL A 353 -12.82 21.97 -8.27
CA VAL A 353 -12.81 21.18 -7.02
C VAL A 353 -14.21 21.14 -6.39
N GLY A 354 -14.55 19.99 -5.84
CA GLY A 354 -15.67 19.77 -4.94
C GLY A 354 -15.20 19.59 -3.49
N LYS A 355 -16.17 19.50 -2.57
CA LYS A 355 -15.90 19.23 -1.16
C LYS A 355 -15.29 17.83 -0.97
N GLY A 356 -14.38 17.70 -0.01
CA GLY A 356 -13.81 16.43 0.49
C GLY A 356 -12.29 16.38 0.34
N SER A 357 -11.65 15.40 0.96
CA SER A 357 -10.20 15.27 0.90
C SER A 357 -9.76 14.47 -0.32
N TYR A 358 -8.63 14.83 -0.93
CA TYR A 358 -8.07 14.13 -2.08
C TYR A 358 -6.72 13.51 -1.77
N TYR A 359 -6.62 12.21 -2.06
CA TYR A 359 -5.43 11.41 -1.94
C TYR A 359 -4.94 11.08 -3.36
N PRO A 360 -3.74 11.52 -3.76
CA PRO A 360 -3.23 11.33 -5.12
C PRO A 360 -2.58 9.95 -5.38
N GLY A 361 -2.56 9.03 -4.40
CA GLY A 361 -1.90 7.73 -4.55
C GLY A 361 -0.38 7.74 -4.31
N THR A 362 0.14 8.72 -3.59
CA THR A 362 1.59 8.91 -3.37
C THR A 362 1.97 9.14 -1.90
N GLY A 363 1.01 9.06 -0.98
CA GLY A 363 1.26 9.36 0.42
C GLY A 363 0.10 9.02 1.34
N MET A 364 0.27 9.37 2.61
CA MET A 364 -0.66 9.04 3.69
C MET A 364 -0.80 10.19 4.70
N ALA A 365 -1.81 10.09 5.55
CA ALA A 365 -1.98 10.95 6.71
C ALA A 365 -1.97 10.11 8.00
N LYS A 366 -1.31 10.62 9.04
CA LYS A 366 -1.14 9.96 10.34
C LYS A 366 -1.88 10.73 11.43
N PHE A 367 -2.63 10.01 12.25
CA PHE A 367 -3.30 10.50 13.44
C PHE A 367 -2.97 9.61 14.64
N HIS A 368 -3.15 10.16 15.84
CA HIS A 368 -3.15 9.40 17.07
C HIS A 368 -4.55 9.47 17.69
N ILE A 369 -5.26 8.34 17.67
CA ILE A 369 -6.66 8.23 18.08
C ILE A 369 -6.78 7.08 19.08
N SER A 370 -7.40 7.34 20.22
CA SER A 370 -7.73 6.30 21.19
C SER A 370 -9.04 5.62 20.82
N TYR A 371 -9.02 4.28 20.84
CA TYR A 371 -10.17 3.42 20.55
C TYR A 371 -10.78 2.79 21.81
N ASN A 372 -10.28 3.16 22.99
CA ASN A 372 -10.81 2.68 24.27
C ASN A 372 -12.16 3.35 24.56
N ASN A 373 -13.15 2.56 24.97
CA ASN A 373 -14.49 3.03 25.26
C ASN A 373 -14.55 3.66 26.64
N ILE A 374 -14.42 4.99 26.71
CA ILE A 374 -14.47 5.76 27.96
C ILE A 374 -15.89 5.80 28.57
N SER A 375 -16.92 5.40 27.79
CA SER A 375 -18.33 5.54 28.20
C SER A 375 -18.92 4.31 28.94
N SER A 376 -18.22 3.17 28.92
CA SER A 376 -18.61 1.96 29.65
C SER A 376 -17.67 1.74 30.84
N ASN A 377 -18.22 1.42 32.03
CA ASN A 377 -17.46 1.01 33.24
C ASN A 377 -16.73 -0.34 33.09
N THR A 378 -16.48 -0.79 31.86
CA THR A 378 -15.78 -2.01 31.49
C THR A 378 -14.63 -1.60 30.59
N ASP A 379 -13.42 -2.13 30.82
CA ASP A 379 -12.28 -2.03 29.88
C ASP A 379 -12.72 -2.64 28.54
N ASP A 380 -13.29 -1.83 27.66
CA ASP A 380 -13.85 -2.25 26.37
C ASP A 380 -13.35 -1.29 25.29
N TRP A 381 -13.27 -1.73 24.05
CA TRP A 381 -12.78 -0.94 22.93
C TRP A 381 -13.73 -1.02 21.74
N LEU A 382 -13.80 0.06 20.96
CA LEU A 382 -14.66 0.14 19.79
C LEU A 382 -13.95 0.90 18.68
N ILE A 383 -13.78 0.24 17.54
CA ILE A 383 -13.40 0.90 16.29
C ILE A 383 -14.68 1.14 15.51
N ASN A 384 -15.11 2.39 15.41
CA ASN A 384 -16.25 2.80 14.59
C ASN A 384 -15.78 3.81 13.53
N VAL A 385 -15.55 3.33 12.31
CA VAL A 385 -15.07 4.14 11.19
C VAL A 385 -16.17 4.21 10.13
N ALA A 386 -16.55 5.42 9.75
CA ALA A 386 -17.48 5.68 8.66
C ALA A 386 -16.82 6.59 7.62
N MET A 387 -16.89 6.21 6.36
CA MET A 387 -16.19 6.89 5.27
C MET A 387 -17.08 7.07 4.06
N ALA A 388 -16.92 8.19 3.37
CA ALA A 388 -17.53 8.43 2.07
C ALA A 388 -16.42 8.49 1.01
N ILE A 389 -16.20 7.39 0.30
CA ILE A 389 -15.10 7.23 -0.65
C ILE A 389 -15.57 7.37 -2.10
N ARG A 390 -14.68 7.88 -2.95
CA ARG A 390 -14.81 7.85 -4.42
C ARG A 390 -13.44 7.53 -5.00
N PRO A 391 -13.11 6.24 -5.16
CA PRO A 391 -11.80 5.79 -5.65
C PRO A 391 -11.57 6.18 -7.12
N SER A 392 -10.32 6.44 -7.46
CA SER A 392 -9.85 6.65 -8.83
C SER A 392 -8.99 5.51 -9.36
N THR A 393 -8.45 4.68 -8.47
CA THR A 393 -7.80 3.41 -8.78
C THR A 393 -8.54 2.26 -8.11
N GLY A 394 -8.38 1.05 -8.67
CA GLY A 394 -9.02 -0.16 -8.16
C GLY A 394 -8.30 -0.83 -6.99
N THR A 395 -7.19 -0.29 -6.49
CA THR A 395 -6.45 -0.89 -5.37
C THR A 395 -5.79 0.19 -4.52
N GLY A 396 -5.87 0.05 -3.20
CA GLY A 396 -5.25 0.98 -2.25
C GLY A 396 -5.76 0.84 -0.82
N VAL A 397 -4.89 1.16 0.14
CA VAL A 397 -5.23 1.16 1.58
C VAL A 397 -5.99 2.43 1.93
N ILE A 398 -7.24 2.29 2.39
CA ILE A 398 -8.09 3.43 2.77
C ILE A 398 -7.77 3.85 4.22
N PHE A 399 -7.73 2.87 5.12
CA PHE A 399 -7.59 3.06 6.56
C PHE A 399 -6.73 1.93 7.13
N ALA A 400 -5.82 2.24 8.04
CA ALA A 400 -5.03 1.25 8.75
C ALA A 400 -4.71 1.67 10.18
N LEU A 401 -4.52 0.68 11.05
CA LEU A 401 -3.87 0.82 12.34
C LEU A 401 -2.49 0.19 12.24
N VAL A 402 -1.49 0.88 12.78
CA VAL A 402 -0.08 0.46 12.73
C VAL A 402 0.50 0.53 14.14
N SER A 403 1.22 -0.51 14.53
CA SER A 403 2.00 -0.56 15.77
C SER A 403 3.40 -1.09 15.46
N GLY A 404 4.41 -0.21 15.56
CA GLY A 404 5.77 -0.52 15.16
C GLY A 404 5.87 -0.95 13.69
N GLU A 405 6.35 -2.17 13.45
CA GLU A 405 6.46 -2.79 12.12
C GLU A 405 5.24 -3.63 11.74
N THR A 406 4.22 -3.69 12.59
CA THR A 406 3.01 -4.50 12.34
C THR A 406 1.86 -3.63 11.87
N VAL A 407 0.94 -4.24 11.11
CA VAL A 407 -0.33 -3.64 10.70
C VAL A 407 -1.48 -4.42 11.33
N PRO A 408 -1.84 -4.15 12.60
CA PRO A 408 -2.91 -4.88 13.30
C PRO A 408 -4.26 -4.87 12.57
N LEU A 409 -4.55 -3.83 11.79
CA LEU A 409 -5.79 -3.71 11.03
C LEU A 409 -5.56 -2.90 9.76
N ALA A 410 -6.03 -3.38 8.62
CA ALA A 410 -6.13 -2.59 7.40
C ALA A 410 -7.47 -2.80 6.70
N LEU A 411 -8.01 -1.71 6.17
CA LEU A 411 -9.16 -1.69 5.27
C LEU A 411 -8.68 -1.19 3.91
N SER A 412 -8.83 -2.03 2.89
CA SER A 412 -8.27 -1.80 1.57
C SER A 412 -9.29 -2.07 0.48
N ILE A 413 -9.14 -1.37 -0.64
CA ILE A 413 -9.77 -1.75 -1.89
C ILE A 413 -8.79 -2.62 -2.66
N VAL A 414 -9.29 -3.68 -3.27
CA VAL A 414 -8.53 -4.54 -4.18
C VAL A 414 -9.32 -4.78 -5.45
N ASP A 415 -8.61 -4.84 -6.57
CA ASP A 415 -9.20 -5.13 -7.87
C ASP A 415 -9.43 -6.64 -7.95
N SER A 416 -10.63 -7.04 -8.33
CA SER A 416 -10.98 -8.46 -8.42
C SER A 416 -10.45 -9.07 -9.73
N ASN A 417 -10.42 -10.40 -9.80
CA ASN A 417 -10.03 -11.12 -11.02
C ASN A 417 -11.03 -10.93 -12.18
N LEU A 418 -12.25 -10.48 -11.87
CA LEU A 418 -13.31 -10.15 -12.81
C LEU A 418 -13.21 -8.68 -13.25
N THR A 419 -13.49 -8.42 -14.53
CA THR A 419 -13.37 -7.07 -15.10
C THR A 419 -14.31 -6.07 -14.39
N ASN A 420 -13.75 -4.93 -13.97
CA ASN A 420 -14.46 -3.81 -13.34
C ASN A 420 -15.15 -4.12 -12.00
N VAL A 421 -14.72 -5.18 -11.30
CA VAL A 421 -15.21 -5.48 -9.94
C VAL A 421 -14.10 -5.15 -8.96
N GLN A 422 -14.43 -4.36 -7.93
CA GLN A 422 -13.53 -4.09 -6.82
C GLN A 422 -14.15 -4.62 -5.54
N GLU A 423 -13.30 -5.16 -4.68
CA GLU A 423 -13.68 -5.68 -3.38
C GLU A 423 -13.15 -4.77 -2.28
N ILE A 424 -13.91 -4.67 -1.19
CA ILE A 424 -13.42 -4.07 0.04
C ILE A 424 -13.03 -5.21 0.97
N ILE A 425 -11.76 -5.24 1.35
CA ILE A 425 -11.22 -6.26 2.25
C ILE A 425 -10.82 -5.64 3.58
N VAL A 426 -11.01 -6.41 4.65
CA VAL A 426 -10.43 -6.10 5.96
C VAL A 426 -9.42 -7.19 6.28
N SER A 427 -8.19 -6.78 6.58
CA SER A 427 -7.15 -7.67 7.07
C SER A 427 -6.76 -7.34 8.50
N ILE A 428 -6.43 -8.39 9.26
CA ILE A 428 -5.75 -8.30 10.55
C ILE A 428 -4.38 -8.90 10.32
N GLN A 429 -3.32 -8.09 10.44
CA GLN A 429 -2.00 -8.43 9.93
C GLN A 429 -2.09 -8.82 8.44
N ASN A 430 -1.51 -9.96 8.05
CA ASN A 430 -1.56 -10.47 6.68
C ASN A 430 -2.78 -11.34 6.36
N VAL A 431 -3.72 -11.50 7.31
CA VAL A 431 -4.87 -12.40 7.15
C VAL A 431 -6.11 -11.59 6.78
N ILE A 432 -6.72 -11.89 5.64
CA ILE A 432 -8.00 -11.30 5.23
C ILE A 432 -9.13 -11.95 6.05
N VAL A 433 -9.78 -11.15 6.90
CA VAL A 433 -10.83 -11.62 7.83
C VAL A 433 -12.24 -11.26 7.36
N ALA A 434 -12.39 -10.30 6.45
CA ALA A 434 -13.65 -10.00 5.80
C ALA A 434 -13.42 -9.54 4.36
N HIS A 435 -14.33 -9.94 3.48
CA HIS A 435 -14.42 -9.46 2.11
C HIS A 435 -15.85 -9.00 1.85
N LEU A 436 -16.01 -7.92 1.09
CA LEU A 436 -17.29 -7.44 0.62
C LEU A 436 -17.20 -7.19 -0.88
N GLU A 437 -17.86 -8.06 -1.64
CA GLU A 437 -18.02 -7.87 -3.08
C GLU A 437 -18.91 -6.65 -3.32
N SER A 438 -18.33 -5.60 -3.90
CA SER A 438 -19.07 -4.41 -4.30
C SER A 438 -19.15 -4.34 -5.83
N ARG A 439 -20.36 -4.14 -6.37
CA ARG A 439 -20.52 -3.88 -7.80
C ARG A 439 -19.96 -2.49 -8.13
N SER A 440 -18.75 -2.45 -8.71
CA SER A 440 -18.01 -1.28 -9.19
C SER A 440 -17.87 -0.13 -8.18
N LEU A 441 -16.69 0.02 -7.57
CA LEU A 441 -16.39 1.13 -6.65
C LEU A 441 -15.97 2.40 -7.40
N CYS A 442 -15.37 2.26 -8.58
CA CYS A 442 -14.88 3.38 -9.40
C CYS A 442 -16.02 4.06 -10.18
N THR A 443 -16.94 4.71 -9.47
CA THR A 443 -18.08 5.39 -10.08
C THR A 443 -18.12 6.88 -9.75
N SER A 444 -18.98 7.62 -10.43
CA SER A 444 -19.18 9.05 -10.14
C SER A 444 -19.77 9.32 -8.76
N LYS A 445 -20.40 8.31 -8.15
CA LYS A 445 -21.04 8.41 -6.83
C LYS A 445 -20.06 8.07 -5.72
N ARG A 446 -20.27 8.67 -4.56
CA ARG A 446 -19.56 8.29 -3.34
C ARG A 446 -20.19 7.05 -2.74
N VAL A 447 -19.36 6.09 -2.38
CA VAL A 447 -19.73 4.86 -1.66
C VAL A 447 -19.60 5.13 -0.17
N GLN A 448 -20.63 4.81 0.61
CA GLN A 448 -20.61 4.90 2.06
C GLN A 448 -20.08 3.60 2.63
N VAL A 449 -18.89 3.62 3.23
CA VAL A 449 -18.28 2.47 3.88
C VAL A 449 -18.34 2.66 5.39
N ARG A 450 -18.77 1.63 6.13
CA ARG A 450 -18.66 1.61 7.59
C ARG A 450 -17.98 0.33 8.04
N LEU A 451 -17.04 0.49 8.96
CA LEU A 451 -16.33 -0.58 9.63
C LEU A 451 -16.57 -0.42 11.13
N LYS A 452 -17.21 -1.40 11.74
CA LYS A 452 -17.45 -1.45 13.17
C LYS A 452 -16.83 -2.72 13.74
N ILE A 453 -15.86 -2.56 14.65
CA ILE A 453 -15.16 -3.68 15.27
C ILE A 453 -15.26 -3.55 16.78
N SER A 454 -15.66 -4.65 17.41
CA SER A 454 -15.71 -4.86 18.86
C SER A 454 -15.05 -6.19 19.19
N ARG A 455 -14.92 -6.53 20.47
CA ARG A 455 -14.41 -7.84 20.91
C ARG A 455 -15.18 -9.06 20.36
N GLN A 456 -16.45 -8.90 20.01
CA GLN A 456 -17.32 -10.02 19.64
C GLN A 456 -17.49 -10.19 18.13
N GLN A 457 -17.44 -9.08 17.39
CA GLN A 457 -17.79 -9.06 15.97
C GLN A 457 -17.08 -7.94 15.22
N LEU A 458 -16.90 -8.21 13.93
CA LEU A 458 -16.49 -7.27 12.90
C LEU A 458 -17.62 -7.14 11.88
N GLU A 459 -18.11 -5.92 11.70
CA GLU A 459 -19.16 -5.58 10.74
C GLU A 459 -18.60 -4.60 9.71
N LEU A 460 -18.64 -5.00 8.44
CA LEU A 460 -18.26 -4.18 7.29
C LEU A 460 -19.49 -3.95 6.42
N THR A 461 -19.83 -2.69 6.16
CA THR A 461 -20.94 -2.31 5.28
C THR A 461 -20.46 -1.37 4.19
N ALA A 462 -20.93 -1.56 2.96
CA ALA A 462 -20.76 -0.62 1.86
C ALA A 462 -22.10 -0.40 1.15
N ASP A 463 -22.62 0.83 1.21
CA ASP A 463 -23.96 1.21 0.79
C ASP A 463 -25.05 0.28 1.33
N SER A 464 -25.64 -0.58 0.48
CA SER A 464 -26.69 -1.55 0.85
C SER A 464 -26.18 -2.96 1.13
N HIS A 465 -24.89 -3.21 0.96
CA HIS A 465 -24.28 -4.54 1.17
C HIS A 465 -23.53 -4.56 2.51
N SER A 466 -23.58 -5.70 3.19
CA SER A 466 -22.96 -5.89 4.49
C SER A 466 -22.35 -7.28 4.59
N ALA A 467 -21.17 -7.37 5.18
CA ALA A 467 -20.49 -8.58 5.57
C ALA A 467 -20.22 -8.53 7.07
N ILE A 468 -20.51 -9.62 7.77
CA ILE A 468 -20.28 -9.74 9.22
C ILE A 468 -19.42 -10.97 9.45
N THR A 469 -18.31 -10.79 10.16
CA THR A 469 -17.41 -11.88 10.56
C THR A 469 -17.38 -12.00 12.08
N TYR A 470 -17.45 -13.25 12.55
CA TYR A 470 -17.29 -13.61 13.96
C TYR A 470 -16.00 -14.43 14.10
N SER A 471 -14.89 -13.82 14.53
CA SER A 471 -13.66 -14.58 14.80
C SER A 471 -12.97 -14.12 16.08
N GLY A 472 -13.12 -14.90 17.16
CA GLY A 472 -12.53 -14.55 18.46
C GLY A 472 -11.00 -14.48 18.48
N HIS A 473 -10.30 -15.35 17.73
CA HIS A 473 -8.84 -15.43 17.76
C HIS A 473 -8.14 -14.26 17.06
N HIS A 474 -8.66 -13.78 15.91
CA HIS A 474 -8.03 -12.64 15.23
C HIS A 474 -8.29 -11.31 15.96
N LEU A 475 -9.42 -11.20 16.66
CA LEU A 475 -9.77 -9.98 17.40
C LEU A 475 -8.92 -9.78 18.66
N SER A 476 -8.35 -10.84 19.25
CA SER A 476 -7.45 -10.70 20.40
C SER A 476 -6.12 -10.02 20.04
N VAL A 477 -5.62 -10.24 18.82
CA VAL A 477 -4.41 -9.56 18.31
C VAL A 477 -4.65 -8.05 18.22
N LEU A 478 -5.85 -7.66 17.76
CA LEU A 478 -6.22 -6.26 17.65
C LEU A 478 -6.38 -5.61 19.03
N GLU A 479 -6.93 -6.34 20.00
CA GLU A 479 -7.06 -5.89 21.39
C GLU A 479 -5.69 -5.64 22.04
N GLU A 480 -4.72 -6.54 21.85
CA GLU A 480 -3.35 -6.37 22.34
C GLU A 480 -2.72 -5.09 21.76
N ALA A 481 -2.83 -4.89 20.44
CA ALA A 481 -2.29 -3.71 19.79
C ALA A 481 -2.94 -2.39 20.29
N ILE A 482 -4.26 -2.36 20.47
CA ILE A 482 -4.99 -1.18 20.98
C ILE A 482 -4.53 -0.82 22.40
N ASN A 483 -4.24 -1.82 23.23
CA ASN A 483 -3.81 -1.61 24.62
C ASN A 483 -2.39 -1.05 24.74
N GLU A 484 -1.50 -1.35 23.79
CA GLU A 484 -0.14 -0.80 23.76
C GLU A 484 -0.14 0.66 23.29
N SER A 485 -0.37 0.87 21.99
CA SER A 485 -0.53 2.17 21.31
C SER A 485 -0.61 1.91 19.81
N VAL A 486 -1.66 2.39 19.15
CA VAL A 486 -1.79 2.34 17.69
C VAL A 486 -1.80 3.74 17.11
N ASP A 487 -1.16 3.88 15.95
CA ASP A 487 -1.31 5.05 15.11
C ASP A 487 -2.29 4.76 13.98
N THR A 488 -3.16 5.73 13.71
CA THR A 488 -4.18 5.65 12.66
C THR A 488 -3.63 6.26 11.38
N TYR A 489 -3.64 5.50 10.30
CA TYR A 489 -3.22 5.94 8.98
C TYR A 489 -4.41 5.98 8.01
N LEU A 490 -4.45 7.04 7.20
CA LEU A 490 -5.41 7.21 6.11
C LEU A 490 -4.67 7.29 4.77
N GLY A 491 -5.21 6.59 3.78
CA GLY A 491 -4.75 6.59 2.40
C GLY A 491 -3.46 5.81 2.12
N GLY A 492 -2.92 5.08 3.11
CA GLY A 492 -1.68 4.33 2.97
C GLY A 492 -1.19 3.76 4.30
N ILE A 493 0.01 3.18 4.27
CA ILE A 493 0.75 2.68 5.44
C ILE A 493 2.22 3.14 5.38
N PRO A 494 2.91 3.29 6.53
CA PRO A 494 4.32 3.66 6.58
C PRO A 494 5.21 2.50 6.10
N ASP A 495 6.53 2.69 6.10
CA ASP A 495 7.50 1.62 5.80
C ASP A 495 7.41 0.52 6.86
N VAL A 496 6.81 -0.59 6.45
CA VAL A 496 6.64 -1.84 7.20
C VAL A 496 7.03 -3.01 6.29
N PRO A 497 7.38 -4.19 6.83
CA PRO A 497 7.61 -5.39 6.03
C PRO A 497 6.45 -5.67 5.08
N VAL A 498 6.73 -6.14 3.86
CA VAL A 498 5.70 -6.42 2.84
C VAL A 498 4.73 -7.52 3.27
N GLU A 499 5.14 -8.37 4.20
CA GLU A 499 4.34 -9.42 4.82
C GLU A 499 3.38 -8.89 5.89
N ALA A 500 3.50 -7.63 6.32
CA ALA A 500 2.70 -7.11 7.43
C ALA A 500 1.21 -6.97 7.07
N THR A 501 0.88 -6.81 5.78
CA THR A 501 -0.49 -6.68 5.29
C THR A 501 -0.58 -7.03 3.80
N PRO A 502 -1.73 -7.54 3.28
CA PRO A 502 -1.85 -7.95 1.88
C PRO A 502 -1.75 -6.79 0.87
N VAL A 503 -2.00 -5.54 1.31
CA VAL A 503 -2.04 -4.36 0.43
C VAL A 503 -1.20 -3.25 1.02
N THR A 504 -0.22 -2.78 0.25
CA THR A 504 0.71 -1.70 0.64
C THR A 504 0.57 -0.45 -0.26
N VAL A 505 -0.36 -0.48 -1.20
CA VAL A 505 -0.61 0.56 -2.20
C VAL A 505 -1.27 1.79 -1.56
N PHE A 506 -0.81 2.98 -1.91
CA PHE A 506 -1.47 4.23 -1.53
C PHE A 506 -2.82 4.40 -2.22
N TYR A 507 -3.83 4.79 -1.46
CA TYR A 507 -5.16 5.10 -1.99
C TYR A 507 -5.10 6.31 -2.93
N ASN A 508 -5.75 6.17 -4.09
CA ASN A 508 -5.98 7.25 -5.02
C ASN A 508 -7.49 7.49 -5.14
N GLY A 509 -7.92 8.70 -4.83
CA GLY A 509 -9.31 9.11 -4.91
C GLY A 509 -9.69 10.12 -3.84
N CYS A 510 -10.99 10.37 -3.73
CA CYS A 510 -11.51 11.28 -2.71
C CYS A 510 -12.11 10.51 -1.54
N MET A 511 -11.98 11.07 -0.34
CA MET A 511 -12.45 10.45 0.88
C MET A 511 -12.82 11.50 1.92
N GLU A 512 -13.88 11.24 2.69
CA GLU A 512 -14.20 11.93 3.94
C GLU A 512 -14.33 10.86 5.03
N VAL A 513 -13.74 11.08 6.20
CA VAL A 513 -13.63 10.07 7.27
C VAL A 513 -14.23 10.59 8.57
N LYS A 514 -15.01 9.73 9.22
CA LYS A 514 -15.47 9.89 10.60
C LYS A 514 -14.97 8.71 11.42
N ILE A 515 -14.38 8.99 12.57
CA ILE A 515 -13.98 7.97 13.54
C ILE A 515 -14.65 8.31 14.87
N ASN A 516 -15.38 7.34 15.43
CA ASN A 516 -16.15 7.49 16.67
C ASN A 516 -17.06 8.73 16.62
N ASP A 517 -17.80 8.86 15.52
CA ASP A 517 -18.74 9.97 15.19
C ASP A 517 -18.12 11.37 15.06
N ARG A 518 -16.79 11.50 15.17
CA ARG A 518 -16.05 12.74 14.92
C ARG A 518 -15.51 12.76 13.49
N GLU A 519 -15.82 13.81 12.76
CA GLU A 519 -15.21 14.09 11.45
C GLU A 519 -13.73 14.39 11.63
N LEU A 520 -12.88 13.66 10.91
CA LEU A 520 -11.45 13.87 10.92
C LEU A 520 -11.08 15.03 10.00
N ASP A 521 -10.27 15.93 10.54
CA ASP A 521 -9.73 17.07 9.86
C ASP A 521 -8.27 16.78 9.51
N LEU A 522 -7.92 16.74 8.23
CA LEU A 522 -6.56 16.42 7.80
C LEU A 522 -5.55 17.49 8.19
N ASP A 523 -6.00 18.70 8.48
CA ASP A 523 -5.14 19.75 9.00
C ASP A 523 -4.84 19.57 10.50
N GLU A 524 -5.51 18.65 11.19
CA GLU A 524 -5.18 18.25 12.58
C GLU A 524 -4.33 16.97 12.64
N ALA A 525 -3.91 16.43 11.49
CA ALA A 525 -3.03 15.27 11.44
C ALA A 525 -1.66 15.54 12.12
N ILE A 526 -1.04 14.49 12.64
CA ILE A 526 0.35 14.55 13.15
C ILE A 526 1.31 14.76 11.98
N SER A 527 1.09 14.02 10.89
CA SER A 527 1.81 14.17 9.63
C SER A 527 0.89 13.89 8.45
N LYS A 528 1.12 14.60 7.35
CA LYS A 528 0.40 14.44 6.08
C LYS A 528 1.35 14.74 4.93
N GLN A 529 1.36 13.90 3.89
CA GLN A 529 2.09 14.22 2.67
C GLN A 529 1.54 15.52 2.03
N ASN A 530 2.42 16.34 1.45
CA ASN A 530 2.08 17.70 0.98
C ASN A 530 1.11 17.72 -0.23
N ASP A 531 1.06 16.64 -1.00
CA ASP A 531 0.19 16.50 -2.18
C ASP A 531 -1.23 16.04 -1.83
N ILE A 532 -1.46 15.59 -0.59
CA ILE A 532 -2.81 15.32 -0.06
C ILE A 532 -3.51 16.65 0.25
N ARG A 533 -4.70 16.83 -0.33
CA ARG A 533 -5.54 18.02 -0.13
C ARG A 533 -6.56 17.75 0.98
N SER A 534 -6.61 18.64 1.97
CA SER A 534 -7.41 18.42 3.18
C SER A 534 -8.91 18.51 2.94
N HIS A 535 -9.34 19.49 2.15
CA HIS A 535 -10.74 19.91 2.06
C HIS A 535 -11.25 20.05 0.62
N SER A 536 -10.38 19.94 -0.38
CA SER A 536 -10.69 20.05 -1.81
C SER A 536 -10.39 18.77 -2.59
N CYS A 537 -11.40 18.29 -3.30
CA CYS A 537 -11.35 17.09 -4.12
C CYS A 537 -11.56 17.44 -5.60
N PRO A 538 -10.70 16.98 -6.54
CA PRO A 538 -10.89 17.24 -7.97
C PRO A 538 -12.22 16.68 -8.49
N LEU A 539 -12.82 17.37 -9.46
CA LEU A 539 -14.00 16.86 -10.16
C LEU A 539 -13.60 15.77 -11.16
N LEU A 540 -14.59 15.04 -11.69
CA LEU A 540 -14.35 14.03 -12.71
C LEU A 540 -13.88 14.69 -14.01
N LEU A 541 -13.03 14.00 -14.76
CA LEU A 541 -12.69 14.42 -16.10
C LEU A 541 -13.89 14.12 -17.02
N HIS A 542 -14.62 15.14 -17.44
CA HIS A 542 -15.61 14.97 -18.52
C HIS A 542 -14.87 14.75 -19.83
N PRO A 543 -15.33 13.82 -20.71
CA PRO A 543 -14.85 13.80 -22.07
C PRO A 543 -15.13 15.18 -22.67
N ARG A 544 -14.10 15.82 -23.24
CA ARG A 544 -14.31 17.04 -24.03
C ARG A 544 -15.35 16.67 -25.09
N PRO A 545 -16.41 17.47 -25.31
CA PRO A 545 -17.23 17.29 -26.50
C PRO A 545 -16.27 17.36 -27.69
N GLU A 546 -16.23 16.30 -28.49
CA GLU A 546 -15.55 16.32 -29.78
C GLU A 546 -16.05 17.57 -30.51
N VAL A 547 -15.14 18.49 -30.81
CA VAL A 547 -15.42 19.58 -31.72
C VAL A 547 -15.80 18.90 -33.03
N MET A 548 -17.09 18.89 -33.37
CA MET A 548 -17.51 18.59 -34.73
C MET A 548 -16.85 19.64 -35.62
N ASP A 549 -15.74 19.27 -36.25
CA ASP A 549 -15.24 19.93 -37.43
C ASP A 549 -16.35 19.82 -38.47
N TYR A 550 -17.13 20.89 -38.62
CA TYR A 550 -17.95 21.06 -39.81
C TYR A 550 -16.99 21.09 -41.00
N PRO A 551 -17.13 20.20 -42.00
CA PRO A 551 -16.38 20.35 -43.22
C PRO A 551 -16.77 21.69 -43.84
N SER A 552 -15.79 22.54 -44.07
CA SER A 552 -15.94 23.72 -44.91
C SER A 552 -16.22 23.24 -46.34
N ASP A 553 -17.48 23.29 -46.75
CA ASP A 553 -17.86 23.14 -48.15
C ASP A 553 -17.20 24.27 -48.96
N PHE A 554 -16.38 23.88 -49.94
CA PHE A 554 -15.85 24.70 -51.03
C PHE A 554 -16.48 24.24 -52.34
#